data_AF-A0A7L3NKE3-F1
#
_entry.id   AF-A0A7L3NKE3-F1
#
_cell.length_a   1.000
_cell.length_b   1.000
_cell.length_c   1.000
_cell.angle_alpha   90.00
_cell.angle_beta   90.00
_cell.angle_gamma   90.00
#
_symmetry.space_group_name_H-M   'P 1'
#
loop_
_entity.id
_entity.type
_entity.pdbx_description
1 polymer ?
#
loop_
_entity_poly.entity_id
_entity_poly.type
_entity_poly.pdbx_seq_one_letter_code
_entity_poly.pdbx_strand_id
1 'polypeptide(L)'
;FFLPAVARRKQKWSVDPRNSAWSKDESKFGQKMLEKMGWSKGKGLGAQEQGNTEHIKVQVKNNTLGLGATINHEDNWIAHQDDFNQLLAQLNDCHGQGETESPVNNQKTFSLEEKSKSSKKRVHYMKFAKGKDLSLRSADDLSCIFGKRQKSLKAQEGKKRNPWLAEPADGYNTVKSVLTVQEYFAKRMAKLK
;
A
#
# COMPACT_ATOMS: atom_id res chain seq x y z
N PHE A 1 34.51 -15.02 20.49
CA PHE A 1 33.45 -15.17 21.51
C PHE A 1 32.11 -15.36 20.82
N PHE A 2 31.58 -16.59 20.79
CA PHE A 2 30.24 -16.86 20.28
C PHE A 2 29.23 -16.48 21.35
N LEU A 3 28.32 -15.53 21.06
CA LEU A 3 27.20 -15.22 21.95
C LEU A 3 26.22 -16.41 21.94
N PRO A 4 25.86 -16.99 23.09
CA PRO A 4 24.87 -18.05 23.14
C PRO A 4 23.49 -17.51 22.73
N ALA A 5 22.80 -18.25 21.87
CA ALA A 5 21.46 -17.89 21.41
C ALA A 5 20.45 -17.86 22.57
N VAL A 6 19.64 -16.80 22.64
CA VAL A 6 18.67 -16.61 23.73
C VAL A 6 17.58 -17.69 23.67
N ALA A 7 17.29 -18.32 24.81
CA ALA A 7 16.26 -19.36 24.89
C ALA A 7 14.88 -18.77 24.57
N ARG A 8 14.19 -19.32 23.57
CA ARG A 8 12.83 -18.89 23.19
C ARG A 8 11.86 -19.28 24.30
N ARG A 9 11.37 -18.31 25.08
CA ARG A 9 10.27 -18.54 26.04
C ARG A 9 9.01 -18.90 25.28
N LYS A 10 8.49 -20.11 25.49
CA LYS A 10 7.14 -20.47 25.05
C LYS A 10 6.15 -19.77 25.98
N GLN A 11 5.42 -18.77 25.47
CA GLN A 11 4.29 -18.22 26.20
C GLN A 11 3.18 -19.26 26.26
N LYS A 12 2.78 -19.65 27.47
CA LYS A 12 1.62 -20.51 27.71
C LYS A 12 0.38 -19.66 27.49
N TRP A 13 -0.28 -19.84 26.36
CA TRP A 13 -1.60 -19.24 26.13
C TRP A 13 -2.60 -19.87 27.09
N SER A 14 -3.50 -19.07 27.65
CA SER A 14 -4.64 -19.62 28.39
C SER A 14 -5.50 -20.47 27.44
N VAL A 15 -6.23 -21.44 28.00
CA VAL A 15 -7.14 -22.31 27.24
C VAL A 15 -8.21 -21.51 26.48
N ASP A 16 -8.53 -20.30 26.97
CA ASP A 16 -9.44 -19.36 26.31
C ASP A 16 -8.80 -17.96 26.23
N PRO A 17 -8.06 -17.66 25.16
CA PRO A 17 -7.39 -16.37 25.00
C PRO A 17 -8.36 -15.21 24.75
N ARG A 18 -9.63 -15.48 24.42
CA ARG A 18 -10.65 -14.44 24.22
C ARG A 18 -11.68 -14.39 25.34
N ASN A 19 -11.50 -15.18 26.40
CA ASN A 19 -12.43 -15.31 27.52
C ASN A 19 -13.90 -15.50 27.07
N SER A 20 -14.10 -16.24 25.96
CA SER A 20 -15.42 -16.50 25.38
C SER A 20 -16.30 -17.38 26.26
N ALA A 21 -15.71 -18.27 27.06
CA ALA A 21 -16.44 -19.13 27.99
C ALA A 21 -17.07 -18.30 29.11
N TRP A 22 -16.38 -17.27 29.58
CA TRP A 22 -16.91 -16.38 30.61
C TRP A 22 -17.99 -15.44 30.06
N SER A 23 -17.81 -14.88 28.85
CA SER A 23 -18.75 -13.91 28.27
C SER A 23 -20.06 -14.53 27.76
N LYS A 24 -20.09 -15.83 27.48
CA LYS A 24 -21.27 -16.55 26.98
C LYS A 24 -22.05 -17.30 28.07
N ASP A 25 -21.54 -17.34 29.29
CA ASP A 25 -22.16 -18.09 30.37
C ASP A 25 -23.25 -17.24 31.06
N GLU A 26 -24.50 -17.64 30.83
CA GLU A 26 -25.69 -16.96 31.31
C GLU A 26 -26.01 -17.24 32.79
N SER A 27 -25.35 -18.23 33.39
CA SER A 27 -25.67 -18.72 34.72
C SER A 27 -24.95 -17.97 35.85
N LYS A 28 -24.07 -17.02 35.50
CA LYS A 28 -23.20 -16.32 36.45
C LYS A 28 -23.96 -15.40 37.40
N PHE A 29 -23.40 -15.25 38.60
CA PHE A 29 -23.93 -14.38 39.64
C PHE A 29 -24.24 -12.96 39.15
N GLY A 30 -23.29 -12.33 38.44
CA GLY A 30 -23.47 -10.96 37.94
C GLY A 30 -24.61 -10.83 36.95
N GLN A 31 -24.79 -11.82 36.07
CA GLN A 31 -25.90 -11.81 35.12
C GLN A 31 -27.25 -11.99 35.81
N LYS A 32 -27.37 -12.98 36.71
CA LYS A 32 -28.60 -13.19 37.51
C LYS A 32 -28.95 -11.97 38.36
N MET A 33 -27.96 -11.27 38.89
CA MET A 33 -28.15 -10.05 39.68
C MET A 33 -28.72 -8.92 38.79
N LEU A 34 -28.16 -8.71 37.59
CA LEU A 34 -28.64 -7.71 36.65
C LEU A 34 -30.07 -8.02 36.16
N GLU A 35 -30.34 -9.28 35.84
CA GLU A 35 -31.67 -9.75 35.43
C GLU A 35 -32.73 -9.50 36.51
N LYS A 36 -32.39 -9.75 37.79
CA LYS A 36 -33.26 -9.42 38.92
C LYS A 36 -33.56 -7.93 39.06
N MET A 37 -32.67 -7.07 38.60
CA MET A 37 -32.83 -5.61 38.59
C MET A 37 -33.52 -5.09 37.33
N GLY A 38 -34.05 -5.99 36.47
CA GLY A 38 -34.80 -5.63 35.27
C GLY A 38 -33.96 -5.45 34.01
N TRP A 39 -32.66 -5.74 34.05
CA TRP A 39 -31.82 -5.74 32.85
C TRP A 39 -32.00 -7.03 32.05
N SER A 40 -32.13 -6.96 30.72
CA SER A 40 -32.19 -8.14 29.87
C SER A 40 -31.04 -8.21 28.89
N LYS A 41 -30.61 -9.43 28.56
CA LYS A 41 -29.52 -9.66 27.61
C LYS A 41 -29.76 -8.92 26.29
N GLY A 42 -28.76 -8.15 25.86
CA GLY A 42 -28.80 -7.36 24.61
C GLY A 42 -29.27 -5.92 24.77
N LYS A 43 -29.79 -5.52 25.95
CA LYS A 43 -30.14 -4.13 26.24
C LYS A 43 -28.98 -3.36 26.86
N GLY A 44 -28.89 -2.07 26.52
CA GLY A 44 -27.97 -1.15 27.18
C GLY A 44 -28.37 -0.89 28.63
N LEU A 45 -27.42 -0.45 29.45
CA LEU A 45 -27.71 0.01 30.81
C LEU A 45 -28.19 1.46 30.80
N GLY A 46 -28.98 1.85 31.81
CA GLY A 46 -29.49 3.22 31.98
C GLY A 46 -31.01 3.33 31.83
N ALA A 47 -31.56 4.48 32.23
CA ALA A 47 -33.01 4.70 32.28
C ALA A 47 -33.73 4.56 30.92
N GLN A 48 -33.02 4.81 29.83
CA GLN A 48 -33.52 4.68 28.45
C GLN A 48 -32.72 3.64 27.66
N GLU A 49 -32.04 2.72 28.36
CA GLU A 49 -31.21 1.67 27.74
C GLU A 49 -30.08 2.25 26.85
N GLN A 50 -29.62 3.47 27.14
CA GLN A 50 -28.69 4.23 26.31
C GLN A 50 -27.22 3.78 26.40
N GLY A 51 -26.89 2.91 27.35
CA GLY A 51 -25.55 2.39 27.56
C GLY A 51 -25.10 1.49 26.42
N ASN A 52 -23.79 1.45 26.17
CA ASN A 52 -23.23 0.57 25.15
C ASN A 52 -23.44 -0.90 25.52
N THR A 53 -23.87 -1.71 24.56
CA THR A 53 -24.08 -3.16 24.74
C THR A 53 -22.78 -3.95 24.72
N GLU A 54 -21.75 -3.40 24.10
CA GLU A 54 -20.41 -3.99 24.03
C GLU A 54 -19.43 -3.34 25.00
N HIS A 55 -18.43 -4.11 25.43
CA HIS A 55 -17.30 -3.59 26.20
C HIS A 55 -16.37 -2.74 25.31
N ILE A 56 -15.66 -1.80 25.94
CA ILE A 56 -14.64 -1.00 25.27
C ILE A 56 -13.47 -1.91 24.87
N LYS A 57 -13.08 -1.88 23.58
CA LYS A 57 -11.97 -2.66 23.05
C LYS A 57 -10.70 -1.82 23.04
N VAL A 58 -9.63 -2.32 23.66
CA VAL A 58 -8.32 -1.68 23.66
C VAL A 58 -7.45 -2.36 22.62
N GLN A 59 -6.84 -1.58 21.73
CA GLN A 59 -5.83 -2.08 20.81
C GLN A 59 -4.47 -2.06 21.50
N VAL A 60 -3.85 -3.23 21.63
CA VAL A 60 -2.49 -3.33 22.20
C VAL A 60 -1.48 -2.99 21.11
N LYS A 61 -0.64 -2.01 21.38
CA LYS A 61 0.44 -1.60 20.50
C LYS A 61 1.67 -2.49 20.74
N ASN A 62 1.95 -3.36 19.78
CA ASN A 62 3.11 -4.26 19.82
C ASN A 62 4.30 -3.77 18.97
N ASN A 63 4.21 -2.57 18.39
CA ASN A 63 5.26 -1.99 17.57
C ASN A 63 6.05 -0.90 18.32
N THR A 64 7.25 -0.61 17.85
CA THR A 64 8.13 0.45 18.38
C THR A 64 7.91 1.81 17.73
N LEU A 65 6.94 1.92 16.81
CA LEU A 65 6.65 3.16 16.09
C LEU A 65 6.07 4.23 17.02
N GLY A 66 6.11 5.51 16.63
CA GLY A 66 5.48 6.60 17.37
C GLY A 66 3.95 6.50 17.41
N LEU A 67 3.29 7.26 18.29
CA LEU A 67 1.84 7.47 18.21
C LEU A 67 1.54 8.32 16.95
N GLY A 68 0.52 7.96 16.18
CA GLY A 68 0.18 8.64 14.92
C GLY A 68 0.95 8.16 13.68
N ALA A 69 1.94 7.27 13.82
CA ALA A 69 2.57 6.62 12.68
C ALA A 69 1.54 5.73 11.96
N THR A 70 1.15 6.13 10.75
CA THR A 70 0.26 5.31 9.93
C THR A 70 1.03 4.13 9.35
N ILE A 71 0.37 2.97 9.21
CA ILE A 71 0.96 1.74 8.66
C ILE A 71 1.55 1.97 7.25
N ASN A 72 1.07 3.00 6.54
CA ASN A 72 1.41 3.27 5.15
C ASN A 72 2.46 4.38 4.97
N HIS A 73 3.18 4.79 6.03
CA HIS A 73 4.13 5.90 5.91
C HIS A 73 5.23 5.62 4.85
N GLU A 74 5.60 4.36 4.65
CA GLU A 74 6.59 3.96 3.65
C GLU A 74 6.12 4.17 2.19
N ASP A 75 4.80 4.24 1.94
CA ASP A 75 4.21 4.41 0.60
C ASP A 75 4.37 5.83 0.07
N ASN A 76 4.46 6.81 0.96
CA ASN A 76 4.55 8.21 0.57
C ASN A 76 5.87 8.57 -0.11
N TRP A 77 6.95 7.81 0.12
CA TRP A 77 8.24 8.03 -0.56
C TRP A 77 8.21 7.64 -2.05
N ILE A 78 7.44 6.60 -2.41
CA ILE A 78 7.41 6.05 -3.78
C ILE A 78 6.31 6.72 -4.62
N ALA A 79 5.27 7.27 -3.99
CA ALA A 79 4.17 7.93 -4.68
C ALA A 79 4.63 8.99 -5.69
N HIS A 80 5.57 9.85 -5.31
CA HIS A 80 6.10 10.89 -6.19
C HIS A 80 6.86 10.33 -7.41
N GLN A 81 7.48 9.16 -7.28
CA GLN A 81 8.18 8.50 -8.38
C GLN A 81 7.18 7.94 -9.40
N ASP A 82 6.09 7.35 -8.94
CA ASP A 82 5.03 6.83 -9.81
C ASP A 82 4.32 7.97 -10.58
N ASP A 83 4.03 9.08 -9.90
CA ASP A 83 3.43 10.27 -10.52
C ASP A 83 4.35 10.88 -11.59
N PHE A 84 5.67 10.92 -11.32
CA PHE A 84 6.66 11.38 -12.29
C PHE A 84 6.78 10.44 -13.49
N ASN A 85 6.77 9.12 -13.26
CA ASN A 85 6.76 8.13 -14.34
C ASN A 85 5.50 8.26 -15.21
N GLN A 86 4.34 8.55 -14.61
CA GLN A 86 3.10 8.81 -15.32
C GLN A 86 3.19 10.07 -16.18
N LEU A 87 3.77 11.15 -15.64
CA LEU A 87 4.01 12.40 -16.39
C LEU A 87 4.92 12.15 -17.60
N LEU A 88 6.01 11.40 -17.43
CA LEU A 88 6.93 11.05 -18.52
C LEU A 88 6.24 10.21 -19.61
N ALA A 89 5.40 9.25 -19.22
CA ALA A 89 4.60 8.48 -20.17
C ALA A 89 3.68 9.39 -20.98
N GLN A 90 2.94 10.28 -20.31
CA GLN A 90 2.07 11.24 -20.97
C GLN A 90 2.82 12.19 -21.91
N LEU A 91 4.04 12.61 -21.55
CA LEU A 91 4.88 13.45 -22.41
C LEU A 91 5.37 12.69 -23.64
N ASN A 92 5.80 11.44 -23.48
CA ASN A 92 6.17 10.56 -24.59
C ASN A 92 4.99 10.35 -25.54
N ASP A 93 3.77 10.17 -25.02
CA ASP A 93 2.55 10.05 -25.83
C ASP A 93 2.23 11.31 -26.64
N CYS A 94 2.73 12.49 -26.21
CA CYS A 94 2.42 13.77 -26.85
C CYS A 94 3.49 14.26 -27.81
N HIS A 95 4.76 13.94 -27.56
CA HIS A 95 5.90 14.39 -28.36
C HIS A 95 6.53 13.27 -29.20
N GLY A 96 6.16 12.00 -28.99
CA GLY A 96 6.62 10.87 -29.78
C GLY A 96 6.05 10.89 -31.19
N GLN A 97 6.79 11.42 -32.15
CA GLN A 97 6.60 11.03 -33.55
C GLN A 97 7.07 9.57 -33.71
N GLY A 98 6.11 8.65 -33.84
CA GLY A 98 6.35 7.28 -34.33
C GLY A 98 6.58 6.21 -33.26
N GLU A 99 5.63 5.27 -33.21
CA GLU A 99 5.72 3.92 -32.61
C GLU A 99 5.77 3.81 -31.08
N THR A 100 4.62 4.06 -30.44
CA THR A 100 4.34 3.48 -29.12
C THR A 100 3.99 2.00 -29.30
N GLU A 101 4.97 1.11 -29.16
CA GLU A 101 4.70 -0.29 -28.84
C GLU A 101 3.93 -0.35 -27.52
N SER A 102 2.64 -0.66 -27.61
CA SER A 102 1.80 -1.10 -26.49
C SER A 102 2.54 -2.17 -25.65
N PRO A 103 2.35 -2.25 -24.32
CA PRO A 103 3.01 -3.24 -23.47
C PRO A 103 2.38 -4.65 -23.60
N VAL A 104 2.05 -5.06 -24.83
CA VAL A 104 1.59 -6.40 -25.17
C VAL A 104 2.08 -6.73 -26.58
N ASN A 105 3.35 -7.11 -26.73
CA ASN A 105 3.67 -8.26 -27.58
C ASN A 105 5.11 -8.72 -27.34
N ASN A 106 5.26 -9.89 -26.72
CA ASN A 106 6.31 -10.88 -26.97
C ASN A 106 7.65 -10.40 -27.58
N GLN A 107 8.30 -9.39 -27.00
CA GLN A 107 9.74 -9.34 -27.12
C GLN A 107 10.21 -10.52 -26.27
N LYS A 108 10.48 -11.67 -26.91
CA LYS A 108 11.29 -12.74 -26.32
C LYS A 108 12.42 -12.02 -25.60
N THR A 109 12.39 -12.03 -24.27
CA THR A 109 13.45 -11.45 -23.45
C THR A 109 14.71 -12.16 -23.89
N PHE A 110 15.49 -11.48 -24.71
CA PHE A 110 16.53 -12.14 -25.48
C PHE A 110 17.58 -12.57 -24.48
N SER A 111 17.62 -13.86 -24.14
CA SER A 111 18.57 -14.34 -23.15
C SER A 111 19.97 -14.03 -23.64
N LEU A 112 20.66 -13.21 -22.85
CA LEU A 112 22.01 -12.78 -23.17
C LEU A 112 22.95 -13.98 -23.17
N GLU A 113 22.67 -14.95 -22.31
CA GLU A 113 23.33 -16.26 -22.28
C GLU A 113 23.14 -17.02 -23.60
N GLU A 114 21.91 -17.16 -24.09
CA GLU A 114 21.61 -17.89 -25.32
C GLU A 114 22.24 -17.23 -26.57
N LYS A 115 22.15 -15.91 -26.67
CA LYS A 115 22.84 -15.13 -27.71
C LYS A 115 24.35 -15.32 -27.67
N SER A 116 24.94 -15.29 -26.49
CA SER A 116 26.38 -15.44 -26.35
C SER A 116 26.86 -16.86 -26.69
N LYS A 117 26.06 -17.91 -26.45
CA LYS A 117 26.37 -19.29 -26.85
C LYS A 117 26.30 -19.50 -28.35
N SER A 118 25.37 -18.82 -29.03
CA SER A 118 25.20 -18.92 -30.48
C SER A 118 26.26 -18.17 -31.29
N SER A 119 26.97 -17.21 -30.68
CA SER A 119 27.95 -16.38 -31.38
C SER A 119 29.35 -16.99 -31.39
N LYS A 120 29.91 -17.21 -32.58
CA LYS A 120 31.27 -17.73 -32.80
C LYS A 120 32.39 -16.67 -32.63
N LYS A 121 32.04 -15.38 -32.53
CA LYS A 121 33.01 -14.26 -32.46
C LYS A 121 33.40 -13.84 -31.05
N ARG A 122 32.69 -14.28 -30.01
CA ARG A 122 32.88 -13.79 -28.63
C ARG A 122 33.23 -14.93 -27.69
N VAL A 123 34.22 -14.72 -26.82
CA VAL A 123 34.49 -15.63 -25.70
C VAL A 123 33.28 -15.64 -24.78
N HIS A 124 32.63 -16.81 -24.66
CA HIS A 124 31.45 -16.99 -23.82
C HIS A 124 31.85 -17.15 -22.36
N TYR A 125 31.81 -16.06 -21.60
CA TYR A 125 32.00 -16.14 -20.15
C TYR A 125 30.65 -16.32 -19.44
N MET A 126 30.35 -17.58 -19.07
CA MET A 126 29.07 -18.00 -18.50
C MET A 126 28.58 -17.13 -17.33
N LYS A 127 29.48 -16.83 -16.39
CA LYS A 127 29.11 -16.19 -15.12
C LYS A 127 28.73 -14.71 -15.30
N PHE A 128 29.38 -13.99 -16.22
CA PHE A 128 29.03 -12.60 -16.56
C PHE A 128 27.79 -12.53 -17.46
N ALA A 129 27.63 -13.45 -18.41
CA ALA A 129 26.44 -13.47 -19.27
C ALA A 129 25.17 -13.71 -18.43
N LYS A 130 25.19 -14.71 -17.55
CA LYS A 130 24.11 -15.01 -16.60
C LYS A 130 23.84 -13.87 -15.62
N GLY A 131 24.90 -13.24 -15.10
CA GLY A 131 24.76 -12.17 -14.12
C GLY A 131 24.12 -10.89 -14.66
N LYS A 132 24.15 -10.68 -15.98
CA LYS A 132 23.51 -9.52 -16.64
C LYS A 132 22.15 -9.85 -17.24
N ASP A 133 21.74 -11.11 -17.18
CA ASP A 133 20.50 -11.57 -17.79
C ASP A 133 19.35 -11.45 -16.79
N LEU A 134 18.46 -10.48 -17.04
CA LEU A 134 17.26 -10.25 -16.24
C LEU A 134 16.08 -11.12 -16.69
N SER A 135 16.19 -11.85 -17.80
CA SER A 135 15.10 -12.68 -18.34
C SER A 135 14.68 -13.82 -17.40
N LEU A 136 15.60 -14.29 -16.55
CA LEU A 136 15.39 -15.39 -15.60
C LEU A 136 15.02 -14.92 -14.18
N ARG A 137 14.94 -13.60 -13.93
CA ARG A 137 14.59 -13.06 -12.61
C ARG A 137 13.07 -13.02 -12.45
N SER A 138 12.59 -13.23 -11.22
CA SER A 138 11.15 -13.15 -10.94
C SER A 138 10.67 -11.70 -11.04
N ALA A 139 9.38 -11.53 -11.36
CA ALA A 139 8.77 -10.20 -11.41
C ALA A 139 8.87 -9.46 -10.07
N ASP A 140 8.81 -10.20 -8.95
CA ASP A 140 8.94 -9.66 -7.60
C ASP A 140 10.36 -9.10 -7.33
N ASP A 141 11.41 -9.83 -7.75
CA ASP A 141 12.81 -9.38 -7.63
C ASP A 141 13.08 -8.13 -8.46
N LEU A 142 12.56 -8.09 -9.69
CA LEU A 142 12.60 -6.90 -10.54
C LEU A 142 11.84 -5.73 -9.91
N SER A 143 10.68 -6.00 -9.31
CA SER A 143 9.88 -4.97 -8.64
C SER A 143 10.62 -4.36 -7.45
N CYS A 144 11.37 -5.16 -6.70
CA CYS A 144 12.21 -4.72 -5.59
C CYS A 144 13.34 -3.78 -6.06
N ILE A 145 14.01 -4.12 -7.17
CA ILE A 145 15.08 -3.28 -7.77
C ILE A 145 14.51 -1.97 -8.31
N PHE A 146 13.36 -2.02 -8.99
CA PHE A 146 12.73 -0.82 -9.57
C PHE A 146 11.93 0.00 -8.56
N GLY A 147 11.88 -0.40 -7.28
CA GLY A 147 11.09 0.27 -6.25
C GLY A 147 9.57 0.18 -6.50
N LYS A 148 9.12 -0.71 -7.38
CA LYS A 148 7.71 -0.91 -7.69
C LYS A 148 7.12 -1.83 -6.62
N ARG A 149 6.32 -1.30 -5.69
CA ARG A 149 5.59 -2.18 -4.76
C ARG A 149 4.27 -2.62 -5.36
N GLN A 150 4.07 -3.94 -5.43
CA GLN A 150 2.77 -4.50 -5.77
C GLN A 150 1.78 -4.10 -4.66
N LYS A 151 0.79 -3.25 -4.99
CA LYS A 151 -0.28 -2.90 -4.06
C LYS A 151 -1.02 -4.19 -3.70
N SER A 152 -0.84 -4.68 -2.48
CA SER A 152 -1.67 -5.77 -1.99
C SER A 152 -3.11 -5.26 -1.96
N LEU A 153 -4.00 -5.90 -2.72
CA LEU A 153 -5.43 -5.55 -2.79
C LEU A 153 -6.17 -5.70 -1.44
N LYS A 154 -5.46 -6.08 -0.36
CA LYS A 154 -6.04 -6.39 0.96
C LYS A 154 -6.20 -5.18 1.89
N ALA A 155 -5.89 -3.96 1.46
CA ALA A 155 -5.95 -2.76 2.29
C ALA A 155 -7.10 -1.79 1.93
N GLN A 156 -8.20 -2.30 1.38
CA GLN A 156 -9.44 -1.52 1.16
C GLN A 156 -10.65 -2.15 1.85
N GLU A 157 -10.60 -2.36 3.16
CA GLU A 157 -11.82 -2.41 3.96
C GLU A 157 -11.63 -1.53 5.20
N GLY A 158 -12.44 -0.47 5.30
CA GLY A 158 -12.53 0.36 6.51
C GLY A 158 -12.04 1.80 6.41
N LYS A 159 -12.34 2.54 5.34
CA LYS A 159 -12.30 4.02 5.37
C LYS A 159 -13.71 4.57 5.22
N LYS A 160 -14.46 4.69 6.33
CA LYS A 160 -15.59 5.63 6.40
C LYS A 160 -15.01 7.02 6.25
N ARG A 161 -15.21 7.63 5.07
CA ARG A 161 -14.83 9.02 4.78
C ARG A 161 -15.77 9.94 5.55
N ASN A 162 -15.20 10.83 6.38
CA ASN A 162 -15.93 11.93 7.00
C ASN A 162 -16.24 12.98 5.92
N PRO A 163 -17.50 13.45 5.73
CA PRO A 163 -17.85 14.37 4.65
C PRO A 163 -17.33 15.83 4.76
N TRP A 164 -16.54 16.17 5.77
CA TRP A 164 -16.22 17.56 6.12
C TRP A 164 -14.76 17.98 5.94
N LEU A 165 -13.98 17.25 5.15
CA LEU A 165 -12.65 17.69 4.74
C LEU A 165 -12.45 17.36 3.26
N ALA A 166 -13.00 18.23 2.40
CA ALA A 166 -12.59 18.27 1.00
C ALA A 166 -11.23 18.98 0.96
N GLU A 167 -10.16 18.20 1.04
CA GLU A 167 -8.84 18.66 0.62
C GLU A 167 -8.96 19.10 -0.85
N PRO A 168 -8.45 20.29 -1.23
CA PRO A 168 -8.36 20.65 -2.64
C PRO A 168 -7.52 19.57 -3.31
N ALA A 169 -8.05 18.98 -4.38
CA ALA A 169 -7.29 18.03 -5.16
C ALA A 169 -6.07 18.76 -5.73
N ASP A 170 -4.89 18.49 -5.15
CA ASP A 170 -3.58 18.87 -5.68
C ASP A 170 -3.25 18.06 -6.95
N GLY A 171 -4.22 17.98 -7.87
CA GLY A 171 -3.98 17.57 -9.23
C GLY A 171 -3.32 18.73 -9.95
N TYR A 172 -2.06 18.56 -10.34
CA TYR A 172 -1.39 19.50 -11.24
C TYR A 172 -2.21 19.57 -12.54
N ASN A 173 -2.88 20.70 -12.77
CA ASN A 173 -3.67 20.91 -13.97
C ASN A 173 -2.73 21.29 -15.13
N THR A 174 -2.19 20.31 -15.85
CA THR A 174 -1.37 20.60 -17.05
C THR A 174 -2.29 21.00 -18.21
N VAL A 175 -2.37 22.30 -18.47
CA VAL A 175 -3.09 22.85 -19.63
C VAL A 175 -2.13 22.97 -20.81
N LYS A 176 -2.39 22.22 -21.88
CA LYS A 176 -1.64 22.33 -23.14
C LYS A 176 -2.23 23.47 -23.96
N SER A 177 -1.49 24.57 -24.14
CA SER A 177 -1.84 25.59 -25.12
C SER A 177 -0.97 25.47 -26.36
N VAL A 178 -1.57 25.64 -27.53
CA VAL A 178 -0.86 25.71 -28.83
C VAL A 178 0.01 26.98 -28.93
N LEU A 179 -0.28 27.98 -28.11
CA LEU A 179 0.46 29.25 -28.07
C LEU A 179 1.76 29.08 -27.31
N THR A 180 2.82 29.63 -27.88
CA THR A 180 4.09 29.82 -27.15
C THR A 180 3.88 30.76 -25.97
N VAL A 181 4.72 30.64 -24.93
CA VAL A 181 4.61 31.45 -23.70
C VAL A 181 4.59 32.96 -24.03
N GLN A 182 5.36 33.39 -25.02
CA GLN A 182 5.41 34.78 -25.49
C GLN A 182 4.09 35.23 -26.12
N GLU A 183 3.47 34.42 -26.98
CA GLU A 183 2.17 34.73 -27.59
C GLU A 183 1.05 34.82 -26.55
N TYR A 184 1.09 33.96 -25.52
CA TYR A 184 0.13 34.01 -24.41
C TYR A 184 0.21 35.35 -23.66
N PHE A 185 1.41 35.78 -23.28
CA PHE A 185 1.59 37.07 -22.61
C PHE A 185 1.25 38.25 -23.51
N ALA A 186 1.59 38.20 -24.80
CA ALA A 186 1.21 39.24 -25.76
C ALA A 186 -0.33 39.36 -25.87
N LYS A 187 -1.04 38.24 -26.02
CA LYS A 187 -2.52 38.20 -26.07
C LYS A 187 -3.15 38.66 -24.76
N ARG A 188 -2.56 38.33 -23.62
CA ARG A 188 -3.05 38.75 -22.29
C ARG A 188 -2.84 40.24 -22.05
N MET A 189 -1.69 40.79 -22.46
CA MET A 189 -1.40 42.23 -22.38
C MET A 189 -2.29 43.05 -23.33
N ALA A 190 -2.60 42.53 -24.52
CA ALA A 190 -3.50 43.18 -25.47
C ALA A 190 -4.96 43.24 -24.98
N LYS A 191 -5.41 42.26 -24.17
CA LYS A 191 -6.74 42.26 -23.54
C LYS A 191 -6.88 43.23 -22.35
N LEU A 192 -5.77 43.74 -21.82
CA LEU A 192 -5.75 44.68 -20.70
C LEU A 192 -5.66 46.14 -21.15
N LYS A 193 -5.64 46.38 -22.45
CA LYS A 193 -5.71 47.70 -23.09
C LYS A 193 -7.12 47.95 -23.61
#